data_AF-A0A7X7MMQ7-F1
#
_entry.id   AF-A0A7X7MMQ7-F1
#
_cell.length_a   1.000
_cell.length_b   1.000
_cell.length_c   1.000
_cell.angle_alpha   90.00
_cell.angle_beta   90.00
_cell.angle_gamma   90.00
#
_symmetry.space_group_name_H-M   'P 1'
#
loop_
_entity.id
_entity.type
_entity.pdbx_description
1 polymer ?
#
loop_
_entity_poly.entity_id
_entity_poly.type
_entity_poly.pdbx_seq_one_letter_code
_entity_poly.pdbx_strand_id
1 'polypeptide(L)'
;MRISTNATALAAVLSLAVADRAHAQTGTAARPPNIVFILADDLGIGDVGCYNPASMIRTPHLDRLAAQGMRFTDAHSPSSVCTPTRYGILTGRYAWRTRLQRGVLFGLSAPLIAPGRPTVASLLKAKGYHSACFGKWHLGLGWAGQTTDDPLLKDGAVDYAKPLSDSPLSHGFDTFFGITGSLDMAPYVYIENDRLTALPALTTTEGGRAGPTAPGFSALDVLPAITAKAEAYIAARAQAAKAGTPFFLYLPLNAPHTPVVPSGPWRRDHPLG
;
A
#
# COMPACT_ATOMS: atom_id res chain seq x y z
N MET A 1 17.59 -25.91 -96.73
CA MET A 1 18.33 -26.18 -95.47
C MET A 1 17.53 -25.57 -94.31
N ARG A 2 16.99 -26.42 -93.42
CA ARG A 2 16.41 -26.16 -92.08
C ARG A 2 15.14 -25.28 -92.01
N ILE A 3 13.94 -25.84 -91.73
CA ILE A 3 13.34 -26.30 -90.46
C ILE A 3 12.65 -25.16 -89.66
N SER A 4 11.31 -25.16 -89.75
CA SER A 4 10.25 -25.14 -88.71
C SER A 4 10.18 -24.16 -87.51
N THR A 5 8.90 -23.88 -87.19
CA THR A 5 8.20 -23.82 -85.87
C THR A 5 8.12 -22.52 -85.04
N ASN A 6 6.86 -22.09 -84.89
CA ASN A 6 6.11 -21.55 -83.75
C ASN A 6 6.83 -21.29 -82.41
N ALA A 7 6.49 -20.18 -81.74
CA ALA A 7 6.15 -20.21 -80.31
C ALA A 7 5.40 -18.94 -79.87
N THR A 8 4.13 -19.12 -79.52
CA THR A 8 3.27 -18.24 -78.73
C THR A 8 3.86 -18.15 -77.31
N ALA A 9 4.25 -16.96 -76.85
CA ALA A 9 4.66 -16.75 -75.46
C ALA A 9 3.44 -16.37 -74.61
N LEU A 10 2.81 -17.37 -74.00
CA LEU A 10 1.83 -17.18 -72.93
C LEU A 10 2.61 -16.94 -71.62
N ALA A 11 2.62 -15.70 -71.13
CA ALA A 11 3.18 -15.39 -69.81
C ALA A 11 2.25 -15.92 -68.72
N ALA A 12 2.58 -17.10 -68.18
CA ALA A 12 1.96 -17.60 -66.97
C ALA A 12 2.47 -16.78 -65.77
N VAL A 13 1.65 -15.87 -65.26
CA VAL A 13 1.89 -15.24 -63.95
C VAL A 13 1.60 -16.29 -62.89
N LEU A 14 2.65 -16.93 -62.38
CA LEU A 14 2.60 -17.76 -61.20
C LEU A 14 2.39 -16.83 -59.99
N SER A 15 1.14 -16.61 -59.60
CA SER A 15 0.84 -16.04 -58.29
C SER A 15 1.21 -17.08 -57.23
N LEU A 16 2.43 -16.99 -56.69
CA LEU A 16 2.75 -17.62 -55.42
C LEU A 16 1.88 -16.94 -54.35
N ALA A 17 0.74 -17.55 -54.05
CA ALA A 17 0.07 -17.31 -52.78
C ALA A 17 1.01 -17.82 -51.68
N VAL A 18 1.86 -16.92 -51.17
CA VAL A 18 2.49 -17.11 -49.88
C VAL A 18 1.33 -17.14 -48.90
N ALA A 19 0.92 -18.35 -48.52
CA ALA A 19 0.03 -18.55 -47.40
C ALA A 19 0.79 -18.04 -46.18
N ASP A 20 0.56 -16.77 -45.87
CA ASP A 20 1.00 -16.13 -44.64
C ASP A 20 0.30 -16.90 -43.52
N ARG A 21 0.94 -17.97 -43.05
CA ARG A 21 0.57 -18.63 -41.81
C ARG A 21 0.94 -17.65 -40.71
N ALA A 22 0.09 -16.64 -40.55
CA ALA A 22 -0.09 -15.95 -39.30
C ALA A 22 -0.34 -17.05 -38.27
N HIS A 23 0.73 -17.46 -37.59
CA HIS A 23 0.63 -18.03 -36.26
C HIS A 23 0.00 -16.92 -35.43
N ALA A 24 -1.33 -16.88 -35.45
CA ALA A 24 -2.08 -16.30 -34.37
C ALA A 24 -1.63 -17.09 -33.14
N GLN A 25 -0.61 -16.57 -32.45
CA GLN A 25 -0.41 -16.89 -31.06
C GLN A 25 -1.74 -16.52 -30.40
N THR A 26 -2.56 -17.54 -30.18
CA THR A 26 -3.59 -17.56 -29.15
C THR A 26 -2.89 -17.54 -27.80
N GLY A 27 -2.03 -16.54 -27.58
CA GLY A 27 -1.63 -16.14 -26.26
C GLY A 27 -2.91 -15.61 -25.63
N THR A 28 -3.50 -16.39 -24.74
CA THR A 28 -4.45 -15.85 -23.78
C THR A 28 -3.81 -14.58 -23.22
N ALA A 29 -4.42 -13.41 -23.51
CA ALA A 29 -3.91 -12.14 -23.03
C ALA A 29 -3.58 -12.31 -21.54
N ALA A 30 -2.30 -12.14 -21.19
CA ALA A 30 -1.83 -12.47 -19.87
C ALA A 30 -2.68 -11.72 -18.86
N ARG A 31 -3.39 -12.46 -17.99
CA ARG A 31 -4.31 -11.86 -17.02
C ARG A 31 -3.51 -10.86 -16.17
N PRO A 32 -4.06 -9.66 -15.91
CA PRO A 32 -3.38 -8.69 -15.07
C PRO A 32 -3.07 -9.31 -13.69
N PRO A 33 -1.87 -9.10 -13.14
CA PRO A 33 -1.48 -9.70 -11.87
C PRO A 33 -2.20 -9.03 -10.71
N ASN A 34 -2.40 -9.76 -9.62
CA ASN A 34 -2.70 -9.12 -8.33
C ASN A 34 -1.45 -8.44 -7.80
N ILE A 35 -1.62 -7.28 -7.17
CA ILE A 35 -0.51 -6.48 -6.64
C ILE A 35 -0.69 -6.38 -5.12
N VAL A 36 0.31 -6.81 -4.37
CA VAL A 36 0.39 -6.60 -2.91
C VAL A 36 1.65 -5.77 -2.63
N PHE A 37 1.47 -4.55 -2.14
CA PHE A 37 2.55 -3.65 -1.76
C PHE A 37 2.64 -3.57 -0.25
N ILE A 38 3.64 -4.23 0.33
CA ILE A 38 3.89 -4.24 1.78
C ILE A 38 4.90 -3.15 2.11
N LEU A 39 4.52 -2.22 2.99
CA LEU A 39 5.41 -1.16 3.47
C LEU A 39 5.61 -1.32 4.98
N ALA A 40 6.81 -1.74 5.37
CA ALA A 40 7.23 -1.70 6.77
C ALA A 40 7.50 -0.25 7.22
N ASP A 41 7.51 -0.01 8.53
CA ASP A 41 7.64 1.32 9.12
C ASP A 41 8.87 1.36 10.02
N ASP A 42 9.90 2.11 9.61
CA ASP A 42 11.22 2.19 10.26
C ASP A 42 12.07 0.90 10.24
N LEU A 43 11.87 0.04 9.23
CA LEU A 43 12.73 -1.12 8.99
C LEU A 43 14.05 -0.71 8.33
N GLY A 44 15.17 -0.93 9.01
CA GLY A 44 16.51 -0.67 8.48
C GLY A 44 17.00 -1.75 7.53
N ILE A 45 17.89 -1.37 6.59
CA ILE A 45 18.52 -2.32 5.67
C ILE A 45 19.29 -3.43 6.40
N GLY A 46 19.84 -3.13 7.58
CA GLY A 46 20.61 -4.08 8.40
C GLY A 46 19.77 -5.06 9.23
N ASP A 47 18.45 -4.88 9.29
CA ASP A 47 17.56 -5.67 10.15
C ASP A 47 17.22 -7.04 9.57
N VAL A 48 17.21 -7.17 8.24
CA VAL A 48 16.77 -8.39 7.55
C VAL A 48 17.97 -9.27 7.23
N GLY A 49 17.87 -10.56 7.58
CA GLY A 49 18.95 -11.54 7.42
C GLY A 49 19.48 -11.63 5.99
N CYS A 50 18.60 -11.51 5.00
CA CYS A 50 19.01 -11.51 3.59
C CYS A 50 19.86 -10.29 3.19
N TYR A 51 19.85 -9.17 3.91
CA TYR A 51 20.73 -8.01 3.67
C TYR A 51 21.91 -7.95 4.63
N ASN A 52 21.76 -8.52 5.82
CA ASN A 52 22.80 -8.58 6.84
C ASN A 52 22.86 -10.00 7.44
N PRO A 53 23.81 -10.85 7.03
CA PRO A 53 23.98 -12.19 7.60
C PRO A 53 24.26 -12.21 9.11
N ALA A 54 24.70 -11.07 9.68
CA ALA A 54 24.92 -10.89 11.11
C ALA A 54 23.72 -10.28 11.84
N SER A 55 22.55 -10.14 11.19
CA SER A 55 21.34 -9.63 11.85
C SER A 55 20.94 -10.51 13.04
N MET A 56 20.63 -9.89 14.17
CA MET A 56 20.10 -10.56 15.34
C MET A 56 18.60 -10.84 15.23
N ILE A 57 17.91 -10.19 14.27
CA ILE A 57 16.48 -10.35 14.05
C ILE A 57 16.26 -11.50 13.05
N ARG A 58 15.52 -12.52 13.48
CA ARG A 58 15.19 -13.66 12.61
C ARG A 58 14.06 -13.31 11.65
N THR A 59 14.37 -13.26 10.35
CA THR A 59 13.43 -12.89 9.28
C THR A 59 13.20 -13.99 8.24
N PRO A 60 12.96 -15.27 8.63
CA PRO A 60 12.98 -16.40 7.70
C PRO A 60 11.97 -16.28 6.54
N HIS A 61 10.83 -15.61 6.76
CA HIS A 61 9.84 -15.39 5.71
C HIS A 61 10.29 -14.32 4.70
N LEU A 62 10.96 -13.26 5.13
CA LEU A 62 11.53 -12.25 4.24
C LEU A 62 12.73 -12.81 3.48
N ASP A 63 13.55 -13.63 4.15
CA ASP A 63 14.71 -14.29 3.52
C ASP A 63 14.25 -15.24 2.41
N ARG A 64 13.19 -16.02 2.68
CA ARG A 64 12.56 -16.88 1.66
C ARG A 64 11.97 -16.06 0.51
N LEU A 65 11.30 -14.95 0.80
CA LEU A 65 10.74 -14.07 -0.24
C LEU A 65 11.85 -13.51 -1.14
N ALA A 66 12.97 -13.08 -0.57
CA ALA A 66 14.12 -12.61 -1.31
C ALA A 66 14.75 -13.70 -2.18
N ALA A 67 14.83 -14.94 -1.68
CA ALA A 67 15.35 -16.09 -2.43
C ALA A 67 14.43 -16.54 -3.58
N GLN A 68 13.13 -16.27 -3.49
CA GLN A 68 12.12 -16.63 -4.51
C GLN A 68 11.85 -15.52 -5.52
N GLY A 69 12.45 -14.35 -5.34
CA GLY A 69 12.15 -13.16 -6.12
C GLY A 69 13.39 -12.36 -6.45
N MET A 70 13.21 -11.04 -6.50
CA MET A 70 14.26 -10.09 -6.78
C MET A 70 14.55 -9.27 -5.52
N ARG A 71 15.83 -9.09 -5.22
CA ARG A 71 16.34 -8.31 -4.08
C ARG A 71 17.15 -7.13 -4.61
N PHE A 72 16.89 -5.94 -4.08
CA PHE A 72 17.56 -4.70 -4.48
C PHE A 72 18.58 -4.28 -3.43
N THR A 73 19.84 -4.10 -3.82
CA THR A 73 20.89 -3.60 -2.90
C THR A 73 21.06 -2.09 -2.94
N ASP A 74 20.43 -1.42 -3.90
CA ASP A 74 20.44 0.03 -4.08
C ASP A 74 19.01 0.50 -4.39
N ALA A 75 18.23 0.71 -3.34
CA ALA A 75 16.85 1.18 -3.40
C ALA A 75 16.63 2.24 -2.32
N HIS A 76 16.03 3.36 -2.70
CA HIS A 76 15.88 4.52 -1.83
C HIS A 76 14.42 4.90 -1.63
N SER A 77 14.07 5.28 -0.39
CA SER A 77 12.86 6.03 -0.13
C SER A 77 13.04 7.49 -0.58
N PRO A 78 11.96 8.19 -0.99
CA PRO A 78 12.06 9.58 -1.41
C PRO A 78 12.29 10.54 -0.22
N SER A 79 12.27 10.05 1.02
CA SER A 79 12.56 10.77 2.25
C SER A 79 12.93 9.80 3.39
N SER A 80 13.55 10.30 4.45
CA SER A 80 13.92 9.54 5.65
C SER A 80 12.82 9.48 6.72
N VAL A 81 11.62 10.03 6.46
CA VAL A 81 10.49 10.03 7.42
C VAL A 81 9.16 9.61 6.76
N CYS A 82 8.19 9.19 7.58
CA CYS A 82 6.99 8.44 7.15
C CYS A 82 6.11 9.17 6.13
N THR A 83 5.54 10.33 6.47
CA THR A 83 4.59 11.07 5.61
C THR A 83 5.12 11.33 4.18
N PRO A 84 6.29 11.97 3.99
CA PRO A 84 6.80 12.25 2.64
C PRO A 84 7.10 10.97 1.85
N THR A 85 7.54 9.89 2.50
CA THR A 85 7.72 8.58 1.85
C THR A 85 6.40 8.01 1.34
N ARG A 86 5.37 7.97 2.19
CA ARG A 86 4.03 7.49 1.83
C ARG A 86 3.41 8.34 0.72
N TYR A 87 3.61 9.66 0.75
CA TYR A 87 3.16 10.57 -0.30
C TYR A 87 3.82 10.23 -1.64
N GLY A 88 5.14 10.03 -1.65
CA GLY A 88 5.89 9.67 -2.85
C GLY A 88 5.45 8.33 -3.44
N ILE A 89 5.27 7.32 -2.59
CA ILE A 89 4.79 5.98 -3.00
C ILE A 89 3.42 6.08 -3.68
N LEU A 90 2.46 6.78 -3.06
CA LEU A 90 1.09 6.80 -3.58
C LEU A 90 0.94 7.69 -4.81
N THR A 91 1.67 8.80 -4.88
CA THR A 91 1.45 9.83 -5.92
C THR A 91 2.50 9.82 -7.04
N GLY A 92 3.62 9.13 -6.86
CA GLY A 92 4.77 9.20 -7.77
C GLY A 92 5.44 10.58 -7.81
N ARG A 93 5.24 11.43 -6.79
CA ARG A 93 5.75 12.79 -6.75
C ARG A 93 6.59 13.04 -5.52
N TYR A 94 7.66 13.82 -5.70
CA TYR A 94 8.43 14.34 -4.57
C TYR A 94 7.56 15.17 -3.61
N ALA A 95 7.66 14.85 -2.32
CA ALA A 95 6.85 15.44 -1.27
C ALA A 95 7.14 16.93 -1.01
N TRP A 96 8.33 17.44 -1.37
CA TRP A 96 8.65 18.88 -1.30
C TRP A 96 7.76 19.75 -2.19
N ARG A 97 6.98 19.14 -3.10
CA ARG A 97 5.93 19.82 -3.89
C ARG A 97 4.59 19.97 -3.15
N THR A 98 4.53 19.62 -1.87
CA THR A 98 3.36 19.74 -1.01
C THR A 98 3.50 20.91 -0.03
N ARG A 99 2.48 21.16 0.81
CA ARG A 99 2.59 22.11 1.91
C ARG A 99 3.55 21.66 3.03
N LEU A 100 3.85 20.37 3.13
CA LEU A 100 4.72 19.83 4.18
C LEU A 100 6.19 19.93 3.76
N GLN A 101 6.89 20.90 4.34
CA GLN A 101 8.30 21.19 4.00
C GLN A 101 9.30 20.55 4.97
N ARG A 102 8.84 20.12 6.15
CA ARG A 102 9.67 19.45 7.17
C ARG A 102 8.82 18.54 8.06
N GLY A 103 9.43 17.50 8.60
CA GLY A 103 8.80 16.60 9.56
C GLY A 103 7.71 15.71 8.94
N VAL A 104 6.75 15.33 9.79
CA VAL A 104 5.62 14.45 9.46
C VAL A 104 4.32 15.09 9.93
N LEU A 105 3.19 14.55 9.47
CA LEU A 105 1.87 14.93 9.97
C LEU A 105 1.55 14.20 11.27
N PHE A 106 0.57 14.70 12.02
CA PHE A 106 0.05 14.10 13.25
C PHE A 106 -1.40 13.62 13.03
N GLY A 107 -2.00 12.98 14.05
CA GLY A 107 -3.26 12.26 13.86
C GLY A 107 -4.45 13.13 13.47
N LEU A 108 -4.46 14.43 13.84
CA LEU A 108 -5.49 15.40 13.43
C LEU A 108 -5.05 16.35 12.31
N SER A 109 -3.94 16.06 11.63
CA SER A 109 -3.50 16.88 10.50
C SER A 109 -4.47 16.83 9.33
N ALA A 110 -4.63 17.98 8.65
CA ALA A 110 -5.39 18.07 7.41
C ALA A 110 -4.78 17.21 6.28
N PRO A 111 -5.57 16.75 5.29
CA PRO A 111 -5.08 15.97 4.16
C PRO A 111 -3.91 16.64 3.46
N LEU A 112 -2.92 15.83 3.08
CA LEU A 112 -1.74 16.29 2.33
C LEU A 112 -1.86 16.04 0.83
N ILE A 113 -2.57 14.99 0.45
CA ILE A 113 -2.86 14.71 -0.96
C ILE A 113 -3.94 15.70 -1.41
N ALA A 114 -3.59 16.58 -2.34
CA ALA A 114 -4.54 17.55 -2.87
C ALA A 114 -5.75 16.86 -3.54
N PRO A 115 -6.96 17.43 -3.46
CA PRO A 115 -8.13 16.91 -4.17
C PRO A 115 -7.84 16.69 -5.67
N GLY A 116 -8.29 15.56 -6.20
CA GLY A 116 -8.08 15.20 -7.61
C GLY A 116 -6.65 14.78 -7.98
N ARG A 117 -5.69 14.75 -7.04
CA ARG A 117 -4.33 14.23 -7.29
C ARG A 117 -4.41 12.73 -7.64
N PRO A 118 -3.93 12.31 -8.82
CA PRO A 118 -3.85 10.89 -9.14
C PRO A 118 -2.94 10.16 -8.16
N THR A 119 -3.37 8.97 -7.77
CA THR A 119 -2.61 8.00 -6.98
C THR A 119 -2.47 6.68 -7.73
N VAL A 120 -1.54 5.83 -7.32
CA VAL A 120 -1.43 4.44 -7.80
C VAL A 120 -2.75 3.68 -7.65
N ALA A 121 -3.50 3.92 -6.57
CA ALA A 121 -4.82 3.31 -6.37
C ALA A 121 -5.84 3.78 -7.42
N SER A 122 -5.96 5.09 -7.65
CA SER A 122 -6.86 5.63 -8.69
C SER A 122 -6.48 5.15 -10.10
N LEU A 123 -5.18 5.02 -10.36
CA LEU A 123 -4.65 4.54 -11.64
C LEU A 123 -5.04 3.08 -11.86
N LEU A 124 -4.83 2.22 -10.86
CA LEU A 124 -5.15 0.80 -10.94
C LEU A 124 -6.66 0.57 -10.98
N LYS A 125 -7.44 1.35 -10.24
CA LYS A 125 -8.91 1.32 -10.29
C LYS A 125 -9.43 1.63 -11.70
N ALA A 126 -8.85 2.61 -12.39
CA ALA A 126 -9.17 2.89 -13.80
C ALA A 126 -8.79 1.75 -14.77
N LYS A 127 -7.98 0.78 -14.32
CA LYS A 127 -7.63 -0.45 -15.04
C LYS A 127 -8.40 -1.68 -14.56
N GLY A 128 -9.48 -1.49 -13.80
CA GLY A 128 -10.36 -2.57 -13.35
C GLY A 128 -9.87 -3.32 -12.12
N TYR A 129 -8.90 -2.79 -11.39
CA TYR A 129 -8.49 -3.36 -10.11
C TYR A 129 -9.49 -2.98 -9.02
N HIS A 130 -9.84 -3.95 -8.18
CA HIS A 130 -10.31 -3.64 -6.84
C HIS A 130 -9.13 -3.25 -5.95
N SER A 131 -9.32 -2.31 -5.05
CA SER A 131 -8.22 -1.73 -4.28
C SER A 131 -8.53 -1.62 -2.79
N ALA A 132 -7.58 -1.99 -1.94
CA ALA A 132 -7.70 -1.86 -0.50
C ALA A 132 -6.42 -1.26 0.10
N CYS A 133 -6.60 -0.50 1.18
CA CYS A 133 -5.52 -0.01 2.03
C CYS A 133 -5.73 -0.53 3.45
N PHE A 134 -4.79 -1.31 3.98
CA PHE A 134 -4.86 -1.77 5.37
C PHE A 134 -3.62 -1.36 6.17
N GLY A 135 -3.83 -0.51 7.18
CA GLY A 135 -2.80 -0.10 8.14
C GLY A 135 -2.58 1.41 8.25
N LYS A 136 -1.32 1.81 8.43
CA LYS A 136 -0.95 3.20 8.77
C LYS A 136 -1.10 4.13 7.57
N TRP A 137 -2.00 5.11 7.66
CA TRP A 137 -2.22 6.08 6.58
C TRP A 137 -1.17 7.20 6.55
N HIS A 138 -1.11 8.01 7.61
CA HIS A 138 -0.11 9.06 7.88
C HIS A 138 0.02 10.17 6.81
N LEU A 139 -1.07 10.46 6.10
CA LEU A 139 -1.15 11.49 5.06
C LEU A 139 -2.22 12.57 5.34
N GLY A 140 -2.66 12.65 6.60
CA GLY A 140 -3.75 13.51 7.03
C GLY A 140 -5.12 12.98 6.63
N LEU A 141 -6.17 13.46 7.30
CA LEU A 141 -7.56 13.04 7.10
C LEU A 141 -8.50 14.24 7.18
N GLY A 142 -9.63 14.16 6.49
CA GLY A 142 -10.66 15.19 6.43
C GLY A 142 -11.56 15.19 7.67
N TRP A 143 -11.00 15.52 8.82
CA TRP A 143 -11.73 15.61 10.08
C TRP A 143 -12.82 16.69 10.05
N ALA A 144 -13.97 16.41 10.66
CA ALA A 144 -15.01 17.42 10.87
C ALA A 144 -14.66 18.29 12.08
N GLY A 145 -14.12 19.49 11.84
CA GLY A 145 -13.71 20.42 12.89
C GLY A 145 -12.37 21.06 12.58
N GLN A 146 -11.66 21.48 13.63
CA GLN A 146 -10.34 22.09 13.52
C GLN A 146 -9.26 21.02 13.45
N THR A 147 -8.60 20.93 12.29
CA THR A 147 -7.37 20.14 12.12
C THR A 147 -6.19 20.87 12.74
N THR A 148 -5.18 20.12 13.16
CA THR A 148 -3.96 20.68 13.75
C THR A 148 -2.75 19.81 13.42
N ASP A 149 -1.61 20.47 13.24
CA ASP A 149 -0.30 19.81 13.13
C ASP A 149 0.43 19.80 14.51
N ASP A 150 -0.30 20.06 15.60
CA ASP A 150 0.22 19.97 16.98
C ASP A 150 0.26 18.49 17.43
N PRO A 151 1.43 17.96 17.85
CA PRO A 151 1.53 16.61 18.41
C PRO A 151 0.80 16.43 19.75
N LEU A 152 0.59 17.51 20.50
CA LEU A 152 -0.09 17.53 21.78
C LEU A 152 -1.55 17.89 21.54
N LEU A 153 -2.34 16.89 21.16
CA LEU A 153 -3.77 17.08 20.92
C LEU A 153 -4.44 17.64 22.18
N LYS A 154 -5.23 18.70 21.99
CA LYS A 154 -6.16 19.22 23.00
C LYS A 154 -7.57 18.77 22.61
N ASP A 155 -8.32 18.29 23.60
CA ASP A 155 -9.69 17.79 23.39
C ASP A 155 -10.62 18.87 22.81
N GLY A 156 -11.64 18.41 22.06
CA GLY A 156 -12.76 19.25 21.61
C GLY A 156 -12.60 19.92 20.24
N ALA A 157 -11.48 19.70 19.53
CA ALA A 157 -11.25 20.32 18.22
C ALA A 157 -12.03 19.64 17.05
N VAL A 158 -12.39 18.35 17.18
CA VAL A 158 -12.96 17.53 16.10
C VAL A 158 -14.20 16.78 16.57
N ASP A 159 -15.23 16.72 15.72
CA ASP A 159 -16.41 15.86 15.89
C ASP A 159 -16.12 14.47 15.30
N TYR A 160 -15.70 13.55 16.17
CA TYR A 160 -15.36 12.17 15.83
C TYR A 160 -16.55 11.32 15.37
N ALA A 161 -17.79 11.77 15.56
CA ALA A 161 -18.99 11.04 15.14
C ALA A 161 -19.32 11.26 13.65
N LYS A 162 -18.71 12.26 13.01
CA LYS A 162 -18.90 12.55 11.59
C LYS A 162 -17.99 11.68 10.73
N PRO A 163 -18.42 11.33 9.50
CA PRO A 163 -17.53 10.71 8.54
C PRO A 163 -16.41 11.67 8.15
N LEU A 164 -15.26 11.10 7.80
CA LEU A 164 -14.12 11.79 7.23
C LEU A 164 -14.49 12.29 5.83
N SER A 165 -14.34 13.58 5.57
CA SER A 165 -14.56 14.17 4.25
C SER A 165 -13.46 13.81 3.25
N ASP A 166 -12.29 13.43 3.76
CA ASP A 166 -11.14 12.97 3.01
C ASP A 166 -10.51 11.78 3.73
N SER A 167 -10.50 10.64 3.07
CA SER A 167 -9.96 9.37 3.58
C SER A 167 -9.25 8.65 2.42
N PRO A 168 -8.63 7.48 2.65
CA PRO A 168 -8.05 6.70 1.55
C PRO A 168 -9.04 6.41 0.41
N LEU A 169 -10.35 6.37 0.69
CA LEU A 169 -11.39 6.18 -0.31
C LEU A 169 -11.44 7.36 -1.31
N SER A 170 -11.23 8.59 -0.83
CA SER A 170 -11.11 9.80 -1.65
C SER A 170 -9.90 9.77 -2.58
N HIS A 171 -8.97 8.84 -2.36
CA HIS A 171 -7.72 8.68 -3.12
C HIS A 171 -7.65 7.37 -3.90
N GLY A 172 -8.81 6.81 -4.24
CA GLY A 172 -8.93 5.73 -5.21
C GLY A 172 -9.01 4.33 -4.61
N PHE A 173 -8.89 4.17 -3.30
CA PHE A 173 -9.12 2.88 -2.64
C PHE A 173 -10.62 2.57 -2.55
N ASP A 174 -11.01 1.30 -2.68
CA ASP A 174 -12.40 0.85 -2.48
C ASP A 174 -12.71 0.51 -1.02
N THR A 175 -11.69 0.18 -0.24
CA THR A 175 -11.84 -0.21 1.17
C THR A 175 -10.63 0.25 1.97
N PHE A 176 -10.87 0.70 3.19
CA PHE A 176 -9.82 1.08 4.13
C PHE A 176 -10.09 0.47 5.51
N PHE A 177 -9.03 0.00 6.16
CA PHE A 177 -9.00 -0.24 7.60
C PHE A 177 -7.64 0.15 8.14
N GLY A 178 -7.57 0.90 9.23
CA GLY A 178 -6.28 1.19 9.83
C GLY A 178 -6.30 2.34 10.82
N ILE A 179 -5.16 3.01 10.92
CA ILE A 179 -4.89 4.06 11.90
C ILE A 179 -4.48 5.36 11.20
N THR A 180 -4.67 6.48 11.90
CA THR A 180 -4.44 7.84 11.39
C THR A 180 -2.98 8.07 10.97
N GLY A 181 -2.04 7.61 11.78
CA GLY A 181 -0.60 7.81 11.66
C GLY A 181 0.18 6.82 12.51
N SER A 182 1.28 7.26 13.10
CA SER A 182 2.10 6.42 13.99
C SER A 182 1.36 6.10 15.29
N LEU A 183 1.69 4.97 15.92
CA LEU A 183 1.09 4.56 17.19
C LEU A 183 1.51 5.41 18.39
N ASP A 184 2.40 6.39 18.21
CA ASP A 184 2.71 7.45 19.18
C ASP A 184 1.90 8.75 18.96
N MET A 185 0.96 8.75 18.00
CA MET A 185 0.20 9.93 17.60
C MET A 185 -1.31 9.69 17.77
N ALA A 186 -1.88 10.29 18.81
CA ALA A 186 -3.33 10.30 19.00
C ALA A 186 -4.05 10.95 17.80
N PRO A 187 -5.34 10.63 17.54
CA PRO A 187 -6.19 9.72 18.32
C PRO A 187 -5.86 8.24 18.10
N TYR A 188 -5.96 7.46 19.18
CA TYR A 188 -5.72 6.02 19.21
C TYR A 188 -7.02 5.27 18.90
N VAL A 189 -7.33 5.18 17.62
CA VAL A 189 -8.60 4.66 17.10
C VAL A 189 -8.36 3.87 15.83
N TYR A 190 -9.23 2.90 15.54
CA TYR A 190 -9.33 2.32 14.21
C TYR A 190 -10.33 3.10 13.36
N ILE A 191 -10.01 3.19 12.08
CA ILE A 191 -10.88 3.73 11.03
C ILE A 191 -11.26 2.57 10.12
N GLU A 192 -12.54 2.44 9.83
CA GLU A 192 -13.06 1.59 8.76
C GLU A 192 -13.74 2.46 7.72
N ASN A 193 -13.21 2.42 6.50
CA ASN A 193 -13.58 3.29 5.39
C ASN A 193 -13.43 4.78 5.72
N ASP A 194 -14.54 5.48 5.97
CA ASP A 194 -14.60 6.91 6.26
C ASP A 194 -15.04 7.19 7.69
N ARG A 195 -15.09 6.18 8.58
CA ARG A 195 -15.60 6.33 9.95
C ARG A 195 -14.69 5.67 10.98
N LEU A 196 -14.70 6.21 12.20
CA LEU A 196 -14.13 5.52 13.34
C LEU A 196 -14.95 4.27 13.67
N THR A 197 -14.29 3.18 14.04
CA THR A 197 -14.98 1.95 14.48
C THR A 197 -15.61 2.12 15.86
N ALA A 198 -15.07 3.03 16.67
CA ALA A 198 -15.58 3.42 17.98
C ALA A 198 -15.14 4.86 18.29
N LEU A 199 -15.97 5.60 19.03
CA LEU A 199 -15.66 6.97 19.42
C LEU A 199 -14.58 6.99 20.51
N PRO A 200 -13.62 7.94 20.46
CA PRO A 200 -12.62 8.07 21.50
C PRO A 200 -13.26 8.68 22.75
N ALA A 201 -13.59 7.82 23.71
CA ALA A 201 -14.24 8.20 24.97
C ALA A 201 -13.29 8.18 26.19
N LEU A 202 -12.04 7.77 25.98
CA LEU A 202 -11.03 7.59 27.02
C LEU A 202 -9.74 8.32 26.63
N THR A 203 -8.80 8.43 27.58
CA THR A 203 -7.42 8.85 27.33
C THR A 203 -6.49 7.68 27.62
N THR A 204 -5.48 7.45 26.79
CA THR A 204 -4.41 6.46 27.02
C THR A 204 -3.04 7.09 26.86
N THR A 205 -2.02 6.37 27.33
CA THR A 205 -0.60 6.66 27.14
C THR A 205 0.15 5.51 26.45
N GLU A 206 -0.56 4.49 25.96
CA GLU A 206 0.05 3.31 25.30
C GLU A 206 0.99 3.67 24.14
N GLY A 207 0.72 4.78 23.43
CA GLY A 207 1.57 5.31 22.37
C GLY A 207 2.84 6.03 22.85
N GLY A 208 3.06 6.17 24.16
CA GLY A 208 4.10 7.02 24.73
C GLY A 208 3.74 8.52 24.78
N ARG A 209 2.60 8.93 24.19
CA ARG A 209 1.99 10.25 24.37
C ARG A 209 0.58 10.08 24.89
N ALA A 210 0.14 11.01 25.75
CA ALA A 210 -1.23 11.03 26.21
C ALA A 210 -2.15 11.50 25.07
N GLY A 211 -3.30 10.86 24.92
CA GLY A 211 -4.32 11.36 24.00
C GLY A 211 -5.58 10.51 23.92
N PRO A 212 -6.59 11.01 23.18
CA PRO A 212 -7.89 10.36 23.03
C PRO A 212 -7.78 8.96 22.42
N THR A 213 -8.50 7.99 22.99
CA THR A 213 -8.53 6.58 22.55
C THR A 213 -9.94 6.02 22.56
N ALA A 214 -10.22 5.14 21.60
CA ALA A 214 -11.44 4.35 21.61
C ALA A 214 -11.42 3.26 22.70
N PRO A 215 -12.58 2.92 23.29
CA PRO A 215 -12.71 1.74 24.13
C PRO A 215 -12.25 0.48 23.38
N GLY A 216 -11.40 -0.34 24.01
CA GLY A 216 -10.88 -1.57 23.44
C GLY A 216 -9.80 -1.39 22.37
N PHE A 217 -9.36 -0.16 22.09
CA PHE A 217 -8.13 0.05 21.33
C PHE A 217 -6.93 -0.37 22.19
N SER A 218 -6.01 -1.09 21.57
CA SER A 218 -4.78 -1.57 22.20
C SER A 218 -3.69 -1.61 21.14
N ALA A 219 -2.53 -1.01 21.43
CA ALA A 219 -1.42 -0.95 20.48
C ALA A 219 -0.93 -2.36 20.07
N LEU A 220 -1.07 -3.34 20.97
CA LEU A 220 -0.72 -4.75 20.74
C LEU A 220 -1.56 -5.42 19.65
N ASP A 221 -2.79 -4.95 19.45
CA ASP A 221 -3.76 -5.59 18.56
C ASP A 221 -3.75 -4.99 17.14
N VAL A 222 -3.03 -3.88 16.95
CA VAL A 222 -3.02 -3.14 15.68
C VAL A 222 -2.44 -3.96 14.54
N LEU A 223 -1.23 -4.51 14.71
CA LEU A 223 -0.60 -5.32 13.67
C LEU A 223 -1.41 -6.61 13.39
N PRO A 224 -1.88 -7.37 14.39
CA PRO A 224 -2.81 -8.48 14.18
C PRO A 224 -4.10 -8.09 13.42
N ALA A 225 -4.74 -6.97 13.78
CA ALA A 225 -5.96 -6.52 13.13
C ALA A 225 -5.75 -6.15 11.66
N ILE A 226 -4.66 -5.44 11.35
CA ILE A 226 -4.25 -5.12 9.98
C ILE A 226 -4.00 -6.40 9.18
N THR A 227 -3.27 -7.36 9.77
CA THR A 227 -2.96 -8.66 9.14
C THR A 227 -4.24 -9.44 8.83
N ALA A 228 -5.16 -9.52 9.79
CA ALA A 228 -6.43 -10.22 9.61
C ALA A 228 -7.29 -9.59 8.49
N LYS A 229 -7.33 -8.25 8.39
CA LYS A 229 -8.04 -7.56 7.29
C LYS A 229 -7.41 -7.86 5.92
N ALA A 230 -6.08 -7.90 5.84
CA ALA A 230 -5.36 -8.26 4.62
C ALA A 230 -5.65 -9.70 4.17
N GLU A 231 -5.57 -10.67 5.08
CA GLU A 231 -5.85 -12.08 4.80
C GLU A 231 -7.31 -12.28 4.35
N ALA A 232 -8.26 -11.69 5.08
CA ALA A 232 -9.68 -11.75 4.75
C ALA A 232 -9.97 -11.15 3.37
N TYR A 233 -9.36 -10.02 3.03
CA TYR A 233 -9.51 -9.39 1.72
C TYR A 233 -8.95 -10.25 0.60
N ILE A 234 -7.75 -10.81 0.75
CA ILE A 234 -7.15 -11.70 -0.25
C ILE A 234 -8.05 -12.92 -0.47
N ALA A 235 -8.53 -13.54 0.62
CA ALA A 235 -9.46 -14.67 0.54
C ALA A 235 -10.75 -14.29 -0.21
N ALA A 236 -11.36 -13.15 0.14
CA ALA A 236 -12.59 -12.66 -0.48
C ALA A 236 -12.41 -12.27 -1.96
N ARG A 237 -11.19 -11.93 -2.40
CA ARG A 237 -10.88 -11.58 -3.81
C ARG A 237 -10.31 -12.72 -4.63
N ALA A 238 -9.90 -13.82 -4.00
CA ALA A 238 -9.27 -14.95 -4.68
C ALA A 238 -10.08 -15.48 -5.87
N GLN A 239 -11.40 -15.67 -5.72
CA GLN A 239 -12.23 -16.20 -6.80
C GLN A 239 -12.41 -15.21 -7.96
N ALA A 240 -12.66 -13.94 -7.65
CA ALA A 240 -12.79 -12.89 -8.66
C ALA A 240 -11.47 -12.65 -9.41
N ALA A 241 -10.33 -12.69 -8.71
CA ALA A 241 -9.00 -12.62 -9.30
C ALA A 241 -8.73 -13.79 -10.25
N LYS A 242 -9.10 -15.02 -9.87
CA LYS A 242 -9.04 -16.18 -10.78
C LYS A 242 -9.95 -16.01 -12.00
N ALA A 243 -11.08 -15.34 -11.85
CA ALA A 243 -12.01 -15.00 -12.94
C ALA A 243 -11.59 -13.77 -13.77
N GLY A 244 -10.43 -13.17 -13.51
CA GLY A 244 -9.87 -12.06 -14.31
C GLY A 244 -10.13 -10.66 -13.77
N THR A 245 -10.65 -10.53 -12.54
CA THR A 245 -10.78 -9.23 -11.85
C THR A 245 -9.67 -9.07 -10.81
N PRO A 246 -8.55 -8.39 -11.14
CA PRO A 246 -7.39 -8.31 -10.26
C PRO A 246 -7.66 -7.41 -9.04
N PHE A 247 -6.80 -7.54 -8.03
CA PHE A 247 -6.80 -6.62 -6.89
C PHE A 247 -5.45 -5.97 -6.62
N PHE A 248 -5.49 -4.79 -5.99
CA PHE A 248 -4.38 -4.06 -5.44
C PHE A 248 -4.55 -3.93 -3.92
N LEU A 249 -3.61 -4.46 -3.16
CA LEU A 249 -3.56 -4.30 -1.72
C LEU A 249 -2.34 -3.46 -1.35
N TYR A 250 -2.57 -2.25 -0.86
CA TYR A 250 -1.57 -1.46 -0.15
C TYR A 250 -1.61 -1.85 1.34
N LEU A 251 -0.52 -2.41 1.84
CA LEU A 251 -0.39 -2.90 3.22
C LEU A 251 0.70 -2.11 3.97
N PRO A 252 0.43 -0.84 4.32
CA PRO A 252 1.30 -0.05 5.17
C PRO A 252 1.25 -0.52 6.63
N LEU A 253 2.21 -1.33 7.04
CA LEU A 253 2.33 -1.80 8.42
C LEU A 253 2.68 -0.63 9.36
N ASN A 254 2.42 -0.84 10.66
CA ASN A 254 2.81 0.05 11.75
C ASN A 254 4.10 -0.41 12.46
N ALA A 255 4.66 -1.56 12.09
CA ALA A 255 5.86 -2.15 12.68
C ALA A 255 7.05 -2.07 11.71
N PRO A 256 8.30 -1.99 12.21
CA PRO A 256 8.71 -1.92 13.63
C PRO A 256 8.67 -0.54 14.31
N HIS A 257 7.97 0.47 13.77
CA HIS A 257 7.88 1.80 14.39
C HIS A 257 7.37 1.77 15.85
N THR A 258 7.87 2.71 16.66
CA THR A 258 7.52 2.88 18.07
C THR A 258 6.02 3.18 18.30
N PRO A 259 5.43 2.77 19.44
CA PRO A 259 5.95 1.80 20.40
C PRO A 259 6.08 0.39 19.81
N VAL A 260 7.18 -0.30 20.10
CA VAL A 260 7.42 -1.68 19.66
C VAL A 260 6.69 -2.63 20.61
N VAL A 261 5.50 -3.07 20.22
CA VAL A 261 4.60 -3.87 21.06
C VAL A 261 4.30 -5.23 20.43
N PRO A 262 5.22 -6.22 20.52
CA PRO A 262 5.00 -7.53 19.94
C PRO A 262 3.86 -8.28 20.64
N SER A 263 3.05 -9.01 19.87
CA SER A 263 1.99 -9.87 20.41
C SER A 263 2.59 -11.13 21.07
N GLY A 264 1.81 -11.82 21.90
CA GLY A 264 2.28 -12.90 22.81
C GLY A 264 3.31 -13.88 22.23
N PRO A 265 3.06 -14.53 21.06
CA PRO A 265 4.02 -15.48 20.46
C PRO A 265 5.38 -14.88 20.08
N TRP A 266 5.44 -13.55 19.95
CA TRP A 266 6.61 -12.78 19.57
C TRP A 266 7.20 -11.99 20.74
N ARG A 267 6.51 -11.93 21.89
CA ARG A 267 7.11 -11.49 23.15
C ARG A 267 8.10 -12.54 23.59
N ARG A 268 9.37 -12.19 23.51
CA ARG A 268 10.44 -12.92 24.17
C ARG A 268 11.11 -11.95 25.11
N ASP A 269 11.47 -12.43 26.30
CA ASP A 269 12.50 -11.77 27.09
C ASP A 269 13.78 -11.90 26.26
N HIS A 270 14.14 -10.86 25.52
CA HIS A 270 15.42 -10.83 24.83
C HIS A 270 16.48 -10.54 25.92
N PRO A 271 17.67 -11.16 25.87
CA PRO A 271 18.75 -10.85 26.83
C PRO A 271 19.26 -9.39 26.76
N LEU A 272 18.62 -8.52 25.97
CA LEU A 272 18.90 -7.08 25.90
C LEU A 272 17.79 -6.21 26.53
N GLY A 273 16.79 -6.83 27.18
CA GLY A 273 15.65 -6.14 27.79
C GLY A 273 14.34 -6.50 27.11
#